data_AF-A0A957BU33-F1
#
_entry.id   AF-A0A957BU33-F1
#
_cell.length_a   1.000
_cell.length_b   1.000
_cell.length_c   1.000
_cell.angle_alpha   90.00
_cell.angle_beta   90.00
_cell.angle_gamma   90.00
#
_symmetry.space_group_name_H-M   'P 1'
#
loop_
_entity.id
_entity.type
_entity.pdbx_description
1 polymer ?
#
loop_
_entity_poly.entity_id
_entity_poly.type
_entity_poly.pdbx_seq_one_letter_code
_entity_poly.pdbx_strand_id
1 'polypeptide(L)'
;MTSITVEKRNHLGQPIIRYEGEVVERGANFVCLVAQFSHADVNAGSVVFRRGDTMTEWFFSDRWYNIFRLQAVEDGRLKGWYCNITRPAVIGDGLVHADDLALDVFVSPRGAVHVLDEDEFAALDLTASERQAAFSAVAALRQAANERSGAFAEIEA
;
A
#
# COMPACT_ATOMS: atom_id res chain seq x y z
N MET A 1 -7.88 11.55 18.45
CA MET A 1 -7.25 10.74 17.39
C MET A 1 -5.89 11.38 17.14
N THR A 2 -4.86 10.58 16.89
CA THR A 2 -3.49 11.08 16.71
C THR A 2 -3.21 11.14 15.22
N SER A 3 -3.09 12.35 14.68
CA SER A 3 -2.68 12.56 13.29
C SER A 3 -1.22 12.16 13.10
N ILE A 4 -0.91 11.59 11.93
CA ILE A 4 0.42 11.23 11.47
C ILE A 4 0.58 11.67 10.03
N THR A 5 1.74 12.21 9.68
CA THR A 5 2.08 12.51 8.29
C THR A 5 2.60 11.25 7.59
N VAL A 6 2.15 11.00 6.36
CA VAL A 6 2.78 10.05 5.44
C VAL A 6 3.49 10.83 4.33
N GLU A 7 4.74 10.46 4.06
CA GLU A 7 5.50 10.95 2.92
C GLU A 7 5.85 9.77 2.01
N LYS A 8 5.14 9.68 0.87
CA LYS A 8 5.47 8.76 -0.21
C LYS A 8 6.65 9.33 -0.98
N ARG A 9 7.68 8.51 -1.16
CA ARG A 9 8.91 8.84 -1.87
C ARG A 9 9.07 7.94 -3.08
N ASN A 10 9.83 8.39 -4.07
CA ASN A 10 10.24 7.51 -5.17
C ASN A 10 11.35 6.54 -4.73
N HIS A 11 11.78 5.68 -5.65
CA HIS A 11 12.84 4.70 -5.41
C HIS A 11 14.20 5.30 -5.03
N LEU A 12 14.42 6.61 -5.24
CA LEU A 12 15.62 7.36 -4.83
C LEU A 12 15.46 8.02 -3.45
N GLY A 13 14.34 7.81 -2.76
CA GLY A 13 14.05 8.42 -1.45
C GLY A 13 13.62 9.89 -1.53
N GLN A 14 13.27 10.39 -2.73
CA GLN A 14 12.84 11.78 -2.91
C GLN A 14 11.33 11.90 -2.70
N PRO A 15 10.82 12.90 -1.94
CA PRO A 15 9.39 13.08 -1.69
C PRO A 15 8.60 13.30 -2.98
N ILE A 16 7.48 12.57 -3.12
CA ILE A 16 6.55 12.66 -4.25
C ILE A 16 5.19 13.18 -3.79
N ILE A 17 4.62 12.58 -2.73
CA ILE A 17 3.32 12.96 -2.17
C ILE A 17 3.44 13.00 -0.66
N ARG A 18 2.75 13.97 -0.05
CA ARG A 18 2.63 14.09 1.40
C ARG A 18 1.16 14.30 1.79
N TYR A 19 0.70 13.57 2.80
CA TYR A 19 -0.67 13.66 3.30
C TYR A 19 -0.74 13.32 4.79
N GLU A 20 -1.87 13.60 5.41
CA GLU A 20 -2.17 13.26 6.81
C GLU A 20 -3.13 12.08 6.88
N GLY A 21 -2.93 11.25 7.90
CA GLY A 21 -3.82 10.16 8.27
C GLY A 21 -4.02 10.11 9.78
N GLU A 22 -5.09 9.46 10.22
CA GLU A 22 -5.38 9.25 11.64
C GLU A 22 -4.94 7.86 12.06
N VAL A 23 -4.05 7.76 13.05
CA VAL A 23 -3.56 6.48 13.55
C VAL A 23 -4.71 5.71 14.21
N VAL A 24 -4.93 4.48 13.75
CA VAL A 24 -5.90 3.54 14.35
C VAL A 24 -5.21 2.50 15.22
N GLU A 25 -3.99 2.09 14.86
CA GLU A 25 -3.24 1.07 15.59
C GLU A 25 -1.73 1.24 15.40
N ARG A 26 -0.96 0.95 16.44
CA ARG A 26 0.50 0.80 16.36
C ARG A 26 0.89 -0.55 16.95
N GLY A 27 1.61 -1.34 16.18
CA GLY A 27 2.27 -2.56 16.64
C GLY A 27 3.77 -2.37 16.77
N ALA A 28 4.49 -3.47 17.05
CA ALA A 28 5.95 -3.44 17.19
C ALA A 28 6.66 -2.99 15.89
N ASN A 29 6.19 -3.48 14.74
CA ASN A 29 6.81 -3.23 13.43
C ASN A 29 5.83 -2.61 12.41
N PHE A 30 4.70 -2.06 12.85
CA PHE A 30 3.72 -1.49 11.93
C PHE A 30 2.94 -0.33 12.53
N VAL A 31 2.41 0.52 11.67
CA VAL A 31 1.35 1.47 11.98
C VAL A 31 0.20 1.27 11.00
N CYS A 32 -1.01 1.24 11.53
CA CYS A 32 -2.23 1.27 10.75
C CYS A 32 -2.89 2.65 10.93
N LEU A 33 -3.33 3.25 9.83
CA LEU A 33 -3.98 4.55 9.83
C LEU A 33 -5.17 4.58 8.87
N VAL A 34 -5.99 5.61 9.00
CA VAL A 34 -7.06 5.92 8.04
C VAL A 34 -6.79 7.28 7.42
N ALA A 35 -6.82 7.35 6.08
CA ALA A 35 -6.68 8.57 5.32
C ALA A 35 -7.77 8.66 4.23
N GLN A 36 -8.02 9.88 3.74
CA GLN A 36 -8.89 10.12 2.59
C GLN A 36 -8.05 10.45 1.36
N PHE A 37 -8.38 9.85 0.23
CA PHE A 37 -7.71 10.15 -1.02
C PHE A 37 -8.10 11.55 -1.50
N SER A 38 -7.19 12.52 -1.44
CA SER A 38 -7.51 13.94 -1.68
C SER A 38 -7.20 14.42 -3.10
N HIS A 39 -6.48 13.62 -3.89
CA HIS A 39 -6.05 13.97 -5.25
C HIS A 39 -7.21 13.85 -6.26
N ALA A 40 -6.97 14.28 -7.50
CA ALA A 40 -7.89 13.97 -8.61
C ALA A 40 -7.94 12.46 -8.84
N ASP A 41 -9.04 11.97 -9.43
CA ASP A 41 -9.22 10.56 -9.69
C ASP A 41 -8.05 9.97 -10.50
N VAL A 42 -7.53 8.83 -10.05
CA VAL A 42 -6.40 8.13 -10.66
C VAL A 42 -6.84 6.73 -11.06
N ASN A 43 -6.64 6.37 -12.32
CA ASN A 43 -6.79 4.99 -12.77
C ASN A 43 -5.47 4.24 -12.57
N ALA A 44 -5.43 3.33 -11.60
CA ALA A 44 -4.27 2.52 -11.24
C ALA A 44 -4.40 1.09 -11.81
N GLY A 45 -4.80 0.98 -13.08
CA GLY A 45 -4.96 -0.28 -13.80
C GLY A 45 -6.20 -1.08 -13.37
N SER A 46 -6.12 -1.79 -12.24
CA SER A 46 -7.20 -2.67 -11.75
C SER A 46 -8.23 -1.97 -10.85
N VAL A 47 -7.94 -0.75 -10.41
CA VAL A 47 -8.83 0.05 -9.55
C VAL A 47 -8.67 1.54 -9.87
N VAL A 48 -9.76 2.30 -9.76
CA VAL A 48 -9.74 3.77 -9.89
C VAL A 48 -9.83 4.38 -8.52
N PHE A 49 -8.78 5.03 -8.02
CA PHE A 49 -8.84 5.86 -6.81
C PHE A 49 -9.68 7.10 -7.12
N ARG A 50 -10.72 7.34 -6.34
CA ARG A 50 -11.57 8.53 -6.45
C ARG A 50 -11.31 9.48 -5.31
N ARG A 51 -11.43 10.77 -5.58
CA ARG A 51 -11.35 11.78 -4.52
C ARG A 51 -12.40 11.48 -3.44
N GLY A 52 -11.94 11.36 -2.20
CA GLY A 52 -12.74 11.06 -1.02
C GLY A 52 -12.80 9.58 -0.66
N ASP A 53 -12.22 8.68 -1.46
CA ASP A 53 -12.10 7.27 -1.08
C ASP A 53 -11.39 7.16 0.26
N THR A 54 -11.90 6.27 1.12
CA THR A 54 -11.29 6.01 2.42
C THR A 54 -10.29 4.87 2.27
N MET A 55 -9.09 5.10 2.78
CA MET A 55 -7.98 4.16 2.75
C MET A 55 -7.65 3.78 4.19
N THR A 56 -7.80 2.50 4.52
CA THR A 56 -7.16 1.95 5.73
C THR A 56 -5.80 1.40 5.32
N GLU A 57 -4.74 1.95 5.89
CA GLU A 57 -3.39 1.80 5.39
C GLU A 57 -2.50 1.16 6.45
N TRP A 58 -1.83 0.07 6.10
CA TRP A 58 -0.82 -0.57 6.93
C TRP A 58 0.57 -0.33 6.37
N PHE A 59 1.42 0.33 7.15
CA PHE A 59 2.84 0.49 6.86
C PHE A 59 3.66 -0.39 7.79
N PHE A 60 4.66 -1.08 7.24
CA PHE A 60 5.48 -2.06 7.96
C PHE A 60 6.95 -1.66 7.91
N SER A 61 7.64 -1.71 9.06
CA SER A 61 9.09 -1.48 9.15
C SER A 61 9.93 -2.74 8.92
N ASP A 62 9.29 -3.89 8.77
CA ASP A 62 9.92 -5.20 8.55
C ASP A 62 9.47 -5.91 7.26
N ARG A 63 8.65 -5.24 6.42
CA ARG A 63 8.14 -5.80 5.15
C ARG A 63 8.37 -4.82 4.00
N TRP A 64 8.53 -5.39 2.81
CA TRP A 64 8.77 -4.64 1.57
C TRP A 64 7.48 -4.27 0.84
N TYR A 65 6.45 -3.91 1.61
CA TYR A 65 5.19 -3.44 1.08
C TYR A 65 4.40 -2.66 2.13
N ASN A 66 3.45 -1.85 1.67
CA ASN A 66 2.32 -1.40 2.46
C ASN A 66 1.02 -1.96 1.87
N ILE A 67 -0.10 -1.87 2.59
CA ILE A 67 -1.40 -2.35 2.12
C ILE A 67 -2.43 -1.25 2.35
N PHE A 68 -3.17 -0.86 1.31
CA PHE A 68 -4.30 0.07 1.39
C PHE A 68 -5.59 -0.69 1.11
N ARG A 69 -6.42 -0.90 2.13
CA ARG A 69 -7.80 -1.36 1.96
C ARG A 69 -8.66 -0.18 1.53
N LEU A 70 -9.23 -0.27 0.33
CA LEU A 70 -9.91 0.83 -0.33
C LEU A 70 -11.43 0.73 -0.20
N GLN A 71 -12.06 1.79 0.31
CA GLN A 71 -13.51 1.94 0.35
C GLN A 71 -13.97 3.10 -0.53
N ALA A 72 -15.00 2.84 -1.33
CA ALA A 72 -15.58 3.82 -2.23
C ALA A 72 -16.21 4.99 -1.46
N VAL A 73 -15.94 6.22 -1.89
CA VAL A 73 -16.55 7.43 -1.31
C VAL A 73 -18.08 7.45 -1.42
N GLU A 74 -18.65 6.84 -2.47
CA GLU A 74 -20.08 6.99 -2.76
C GLU A 74 -20.99 6.17 -1.84
N ASP A 75 -20.57 4.97 -1.48
CA ASP A 75 -21.40 3.97 -0.78
C ASP A 75 -20.63 3.19 0.29
N GLY A 76 -19.34 3.46 0.49
CA GLY A 76 -18.48 2.78 1.44
C GLY A 76 -18.10 1.35 1.04
N ARG A 77 -18.47 0.89 -0.18
CA ARG A 77 -18.19 -0.50 -0.57
C ARG A 77 -16.69 -0.74 -0.68
N LEU A 78 -16.29 -1.96 -0.32
CA LEU A 78 -14.92 -2.43 -0.51
C LEU A 78 -14.61 -2.51 -2.01
N LYS A 79 -13.55 -1.84 -2.43
CA LYS A 79 -13.03 -1.91 -3.80
C LYS A 79 -11.94 -2.96 -3.95
N GLY A 80 -11.28 -3.31 -2.85
CA GLY A 80 -10.19 -4.27 -2.79
C GLY A 80 -9.03 -3.72 -1.96
N TRP A 81 -7.86 -4.31 -2.15
CA TRP A 81 -6.61 -3.90 -1.51
C TRP A 81 -5.58 -3.55 -2.55
N TYR A 82 -4.99 -2.36 -2.43
CA TYR A 82 -3.87 -1.91 -3.25
C TYR A 82 -2.61 -1.96 -2.40
N CYS A 83 -1.64 -2.75 -2.80
CA CYS A 83 -0.41 -2.97 -2.05
C CYS A 83 0.75 -2.38 -2.84
N ASN A 84 1.39 -1.33 -2.29
CA ASN A 84 2.58 -0.78 -2.91
C ASN A 84 3.78 -1.63 -2.49
N ILE A 85 4.63 -2.04 -3.43
CA ILE A 85 5.92 -2.63 -3.10
C ILE A 85 6.88 -1.50 -2.78
N THR A 86 7.37 -1.49 -1.55
CA THR A 86 8.20 -0.42 -1.01
C THR A 86 9.44 -0.99 -0.33
N ARG A 87 10.43 -0.16 -0.02
CA ARG A 87 11.36 -0.50 1.06
C ARG A 87 10.62 -0.53 2.41
N PRO A 88 11.15 -1.20 3.44
CA PRO A 88 10.55 -1.16 4.77
C PRO A 88 10.39 0.27 5.25
N ALA A 89 9.20 0.59 5.74
CA ALA A 89 8.85 1.95 6.10
C ALA A 89 9.67 2.43 7.31
N VAL A 90 10.09 3.70 7.27
CA VAL A 90 10.62 4.36 8.47
C VAL A 90 9.44 4.95 9.23
N ILE A 91 9.12 4.36 10.37
CA ILE A 91 7.95 4.73 11.18
C ILE A 91 8.42 5.49 12.42
N GLY A 92 8.10 6.77 12.49
CA GLY A 92 8.29 7.61 13.68
C GLY A 92 6.97 7.91 14.41
N ASP A 93 7.05 8.77 15.42
CA ASP A 93 5.89 9.17 16.23
C ASP A 93 4.86 9.99 15.44
N GLY A 94 5.34 10.85 14.52
CA GLY A 94 4.48 11.75 13.73
C GLY A 94 4.69 11.66 12.21
N LEU A 95 5.54 10.75 11.73
CA LEU A 95 5.91 10.67 10.32
C LEU A 95 6.17 9.22 9.89
N VAL A 96 5.66 8.84 8.72
CA VAL A 96 5.98 7.61 8.01
C VAL A 96 6.62 7.96 6.68
N HIS A 97 7.77 7.34 6.39
CA HIS A 97 8.36 7.36 5.05
C HIS A 97 8.14 6.01 4.36
N ALA A 98 7.66 6.05 3.13
CA ALA A 98 7.53 4.87 2.27
C ALA A 98 8.23 5.14 0.93
N ASP A 99 9.34 4.45 0.69
CA ASP A 99 10.08 4.53 -0.57
C ASP A 99 9.50 3.52 -1.56
N ASP A 100 8.79 4.04 -2.55
CA ASP A 100 8.05 3.29 -3.55
C ASP A 100 8.96 2.74 -4.65
N LEU A 101 8.76 1.46 -4.99
CA LEU A 101 9.54 0.77 -6.01
C LEU A 101 8.76 0.60 -7.32
N ALA A 102 7.67 1.34 -7.55
CA ALA A 102 6.85 1.32 -8.75
C ALA A 102 6.21 -0.03 -9.13
N LEU A 103 6.35 -1.06 -8.29
CA LEU A 103 5.67 -2.34 -8.45
C LEU A 103 4.49 -2.37 -7.50
N ASP A 104 3.33 -2.79 -7.98
CA ASP A 104 2.11 -2.82 -7.19
C ASP A 104 1.40 -4.17 -7.29
N VAL A 105 0.62 -4.50 -6.25
CA VAL A 105 -0.27 -5.66 -6.24
C VAL A 105 -1.67 -5.22 -5.87
N PHE A 106 -2.64 -5.50 -6.75
CA PHE A 106 -4.05 -5.35 -6.44
C PHE A 106 -4.68 -6.70 -6.10
N VAL A 107 -5.38 -6.76 -4.98
CA VAL A 107 -6.22 -7.88 -4.59
C VAL A 107 -7.68 -7.45 -4.64
N SER A 108 -8.46 -8.11 -5.49
CA SER A 108 -9.90 -7.84 -5.61
C SER A 108 -10.67 -8.31 -4.35
N PRO A 109 -11.91 -7.83 -4.13
CA PRO A 109 -12.76 -8.32 -3.03
C PRO A 109 -12.97 -9.84 -3.04
N ARG A 110 -12.88 -10.48 -4.22
CA ARG A 110 -13.01 -11.94 -4.40
C ARG A 110 -11.67 -12.69 -4.36
N GLY A 111 -10.59 -12.02 -4.00
CA GLY A 111 -9.27 -12.62 -3.83
C GLY A 111 -8.45 -12.84 -5.11
N ALA A 112 -8.93 -12.40 -6.29
CA ALA A 112 -8.10 -12.37 -7.49
C ALA A 112 -6.93 -11.39 -7.30
N VAL A 113 -5.71 -11.82 -7.64
CA VAL A 113 -4.47 -11.06 -7.44
C VAL A 113 -3.86 -10.65 -8.78
N HIS A 114 -3.66 -9.34 -8.96
CA HIS A 114 -3.08 -8.72 -10.14
C HIS A 114 -1.79 -7.99 -9.76
N VAL A 115 -0.69 -8.24 -10.49
CA VAL A 115 0.53 -7.44 -10.39
C VAL A 115 0.42 -6.33 -11.42
N LEU A 116 0.82 -5.12 -11.04
CA LEU A 116 0.69 -3.91 -11.83
C LEU A 116 2.05 -3.25 -11.98
N ASP A 117 2.19 -2.45 -13.04
CA ASP A 117 3.34 -1.57 -13.29
C ASP A 117 4.71 -2.29 -13.35
N GLU A 118 4.70 -3.55 -13.82
CA GLU A 118 5.90 -4.38 -14.01
C GLU A 118 6.95 -3.70 -14.92
N ASP A 119 6.49 -2.98 -15.95
CA ASP A 119 7.36 -2.24 -16.88
C ASP A 119 8.04 -1.05 -16.19
N GLU A 120 7.33 -0.34 -15.30
CA GLU A 120 7.88 0.79 -14.54
C GLU A 120 8.94 0.29 -13.55
N PHE A 121 8.65 -0.79 -12.82
CA PHE A 121 9.61 -1.46 -11.94
C PHE A 121 10.84 -2.00 -12.70
N ALA A 122 10.66 -2.55 -13.90
CA ALA A 122 11.76 -3.04 -14.71
C ALA A 122 12.72 -1.91 -15.11
N ALA A 123 12.19 -0.71 -15.36
CA ALA A 123 12.96 0.47 -15.76
C ALA A 123 13.78 1.11 -14.61
N LEU A 124 13.50 0.78 -13.35
CA LEU A 124 14.23 1.34 -12.20
C LEU A 124 15.67 0.80 -12.10
N ASP A 125 16.61 1.64 -11.68
CA ASP A 125 17.99 1.21 -11.39
C ASP A 125 18.11 0.63 -9.96
N LEU A 126 17.53 -0.56 -9.77
CA LEU A 126 17.54 -1.28 -8.50
C LEU A 126 18.63 -2.35 -8.45
N THR A 127 19.20 -2.55 -7.27
CA THR A 127 20.14 -3.65 -7.01
C THR A 127 19.44 -5.01 -7.14
N ALA A 128 20.21 -6.07 -7.42
CA ALA A 128 19.67 -7.43 -7.49
C ALA A 128 18.97 -7.86 -6.19
N SER A 129 19.48 -7.43 -5.02
CA SER A 129 18.88 -7.68 -3.72
C SER A 129 17.54 -6.99 -3.54
N GLU A 130 17.40 -5.75 -4.00
CA GLU A 130 16.12 -5.01 -3.95
C GLU A 130 15.07 -5.67 -4.84
N ARG A 131 15.47 -6.09 -6.05
CA ARG A 131 14.57 -6.82 -6.94
C ARG A 131 14.12 -8.15 -6.33
N GLN A 132 15.04 -8.88 -5.72
CA GLN A 132 14.70 -10.13 -5.04
C GLN A 132 13.74 -9.89 -3.86
N ALA A 133 13.93 -8.83 -3.08
CA ALA A 133 13.05 -8.48 -1.98
C ALA A 133 11.65 -8.08 -2.46
N ALA A 134 11.56 -7.30 -3.54
CA ALA A 134 10.30 -6.93 -4.20
C ALA A 134 9.53 -8.18 -4.68
N PHE A 135 10.19 -9.13 -5.35
CA PHE A 135 9.54 -10.38 -5.77
C PHE A 135 9.09 -11.25 -4.60
N SER A 136 9.89 -11.32 -3.53
CA SER A 136 9.49 -12.02 -2.30
C SER A 136 8.29 -11.36 -1.63
N ALA A 137 8.19 -10.03 -1.66
CA ALA A 137 7.04 -9.27 -1.18
C ALA A 137 5.77 -9.60 -1.98
N VAL A 138 5.84 -9.62 -3.32
CA VAL A 138 4.73 -10.04 -4.18
C VAL A 138 4.28 -11.47 -3.83
N ALA A 139 5.22 -12.40 -3.65
CA ALA A 139 4.91 -13.78 -3.27
C ALA A 139 4.22 -13.85 -1.89
N ALA A 140 4.70 -13.08 -0.91
CA ALA A 140 4.10 -13.01 0.41
C ALA A 140 2.67 -12.45 0.38
N LEU A 141 2.41 -11.42 -0.43
CA LEU A 141 1.07 -10.85 -0.63
C LEU A 141 0.11 -11.86 -1.28
N ARG A 142 0.58 -12.59 -2.30
CA ARG A 142 -0.19 -13.68 -2.93
C ARG A 142 -0.55 -14.77 -1.92
N GLN A 143 0.40 -15.17 -1.09
CA GLN A 143 0.17 -16.17 -0.05
C GLN A 143 -0.85 -15.66 0.98
N ALA A 144 -0.68 -14.45 1.50
CA ALA A 144 -1.59 -13.86 2.49
C ALA A 144 -3.02 -13.68 1.95
N ALA A 145 -3.17 -13.31 0.67
CA ALA A 145 -4.47 -13.25 0.00
C ALA A 145 -5.12 -14.63 -0.13
N ASN A 146 -4.35 -15.66 -0.52
CA ASN A 146 -4.83 -17.04 -0.62
C ASN A 146 -5.25 -17.62 0.74
N GLU A 147 -4.49 -17.32 1.79
CA GLU A 147 -4.79 -17.71 3.17
C GLU A 147 -5.86 -16.84 3.83
N ARG A 148 -6.27 -15.74 3.19
CA ARG A 148 -7.19 -14.72 3.72
C ARG A 148 -6.76 -14.23 5.11
N SER A 149 -5.49 -13.89 5.25
CA SER A 149 -4.88 -13.52 6.53
C SER A 149 -4.57 -12.02 6.64
N GLY A 150 -4.49 -11.52 7.88
CA GLY A 150 -4.20 -10.11 8.16
C GLY A 150 -5.23 -9.16 7.53
N ALA A 151 -4.75 -8.18 6.77
CA ALA A 151 -5.61 -7.20 6.08
C ALA A 151 -6.58 -7.85 5.06
N PHE A 152 -6.29 -9.07 4.60
CA PHE A 152 -7.09 -9.80 3.61
C PHE A 152 -8.17 -10.71 4.23
N ALA A 153 -8.40 -10.64 5.54
CA ALA A 153 -9.40 -11.45 6.23
C ALA A 153 -10.84 -11.22 5.74
N GLU A 154 -11.11 -10.08 5.10
CA GLU A 154 -12.43 -9.72 4.57
C GLU A 154 -12.63 -10.13 3.09
N ILE A 155 -11.71 -10.89 2.49
CA ILE A 155 -11.92 -11.45 1.14
C ILE A 155 -13.20 -12.30 1.13
N GLU A 156 -14.07 -12.04 0.17
CA GLU A 156 -15.35 -12.74 -0.01
C GLU A 156 -15.13 -14.24 -0.21
N ALA A 157 -16.02 -15.04 0.39
CA ALA A 157 -15.93 -16.49 0.39
C ALA A 157 -16.15 -17.12 -0.97
#